data_AF-A0A2E3S1B7-F1
#
_entry.id   AF-A0A2E3S1B7-F1
#
_cell.length_a   1.000
_cell.length_b   1.000
_cell.length_c   1.000
_cell.angle_alpha   90.00
_cell.angle_beta   90.00
_cell.angle_gamma   90.00
#
_symmetry.space_group_name_H-M   'P 1'
#
loop_
_entity.id
_entity.type
_entity.pdbx_description
1 polymer ?
#
loop_
_entity_poly.entity_id
_entity_poly.type
_entity_poly.pdbx_seq_one_letter_code
_entity_poly.pdbx_strand_id
1 'polypeptide(L)'
;MDMTGEYRIPASREEVWKALNDVEILKQCIPGCEEIEKHSETELSAKVTAKVGPVKAKFNGKVTLSDIDAPNGYTIAGEGTGGAAGFAKGGASVILKAEGSETILSYEAKAAVGGKLAQIGSRLIDSTSKKLANQFFSNFAKALGADEEEDED
;
A
#
# COMPACT_ATOMS: atom_id res chain seq x y z
N MET A 1 -9.25 -1.14 13.51
CA MET A 1 -7.79 -1.01 13.64
C MET A 1 -7.41 0.38 13.19
N ASP A 2 -6.43 0.95 13.86
CA ASP A 2 -5.86 2.25 13.58
C ASP A 2 -4.35 2.05 13.47
N MET A 3 -3.74 2.60 12.42
CA MET A 3 -2.32 2.39 12.12
C MET A 3 -1.74 3.66 11.55
N THR A 4 -0.59 4.08 12.06
CA THR A 4 0.22 5.14 11.48
C THR A 4 1.54 4.58 11.02
N GLY A 5 2.18 5.26 10.07
CA GLY A 5 3.51 4.91 9.60
C GLY A 5 4.22 6.11 9.00
N GLU A 6 5.54 6.09 9.07
CA GLU A 6 6.42 7.09 8.46
C GLU A 6 7.60 6.35 7.81
N TYR A 7 7.92 6.71 6.58
CA TYR A 7 8.96 6.08 5.77
C TYR A 7 9.75 7.16 5.04
N ARG A 8 11.08 7.04 5.11
CA ARG A 8 12.01 7.83 4.28
C ARG A 8 12.24 7.09 2.98
N ILE A 9 12.03 7.79 1.87
CA ILE A 9 12.16 7.25 0.52
C ILE A 9 13.27 8.04 -0.18
N PRO A 10 14.30 7.37 -0.72
CA PRO A 10 15.49 8.02 -1.28
C PRO A 10 15.24 8.55 -2.71
N ALA A 11 14.19 9.35 -2.87
CA ALA A 11 13.81 9.96 -4.14
C ALA A 11 13.08 11.29 -3.91
N SER A 12 13.06 12.14 -4.94
CA SER A 12 12.34 13.40 -4.90
C SER A 12 10.83 13.16 -4.70
N ARG A 13 10.15 14.17 -4.16
CA ARG A 13 8.72 14.07 -3.87
C ARG A 13 7.91 13.82 -5.14
N GLU A 14 8.34 14.40 -6.26
CA GLU A 14 7.72 14.22 -7.57
C GLU A 14 7.89 12.79 -8.10
N GLU A 15 9.04 12.16 -7.89
CA GLU A 15 9.28 10.75 -8.24
C GLU A 15 8.45 9.81 -7.37
N VAL A 16 8.45 10.03 -6.05
CA VAL A 16 7.61 9.27 -5.11
C VAL A 16 6.14 9.38 -5.48
N TRP A 17 5.67 10.58 -5.80
CA TRP A 17 4.29 10.79 -6.24
C TRP A 17 3.96 10.00 -7.50
N LYS A 18 4.79 10.09 -8.55
CA LYS A 18 4.58 9.35 -9.79
C LYS A 18 4.52 7.85 -9.52
N ALA A 19 5.46 7.34 -8.73
CA ALA A 19 5.58 5.92 -8.44
C ALA A 19 4.44 5.36 -7.57
N LEU A 20 3.90 6.15 -6.64
CA LEU A 20 2.70 5.77 -5.88
C LEU A 20 1.45 5.66 -6.74
N ASN A 21 1.46 6.19 -7.96
CA ASN A 21 0.36 6.16 -8.91
C ASN A 21 0.69 5.34 -10.18
N ASP A 22 1.84 4.66 -10.19
CA ASP A 22 2.30 3.79 -11.26
C ASP A 22 1.92 2.33 -10.98
N VAL A 23 1.14 1.74 -11.88
CA VAL A 23 0.59 0.39 -11.72
C VAL A 23 1.68 -0.68 -11.67
N GLU A 24 2.74 -0.54 -12.45
CA GLU A 24 3.83 -1.52 -12.50
C GLU A 24 4.68 -1.44 -11.23
N ILE A 25 5.02 -0.23 -10.76
CA ILE A 25 5.73 -0.07 -9.48
C ILE A 25 4.89 -0.60 -8.32
N LEU A 26 3.60 -0.25 -8.26
CA LEU A 26 2.70 -0.75 -7.23
C LEU A 26 2.64 -2.29 -7.25
N LYS A 27 2.53 -2.91 -8.42
CA LYS A 27 2.51 -4.38 -8.57
C LYS A 27 3.76 -5.05 -8.02
N GLN A 28 4.93 -4.48 -8.29
CA GLN A 28 6.21 -4.98 -7.80
C GLN A 28 6.34 -4.83 -6.28
N CYS A 29 5.77 -3.75 -5.72
CA CYS A 29 5.94 -3.42 -4.31
C CYS A 29 4.94 -4.15 -3.40
N ILE A 30 3.71 -4.41 -3.85
CA ILE A 30 2.65 -5.04 -3.04
C ILE A 30 2.94 -6.54 -2.85
N PRO A 31 3.18 -7.03 -1.62
CA PRO A 31 3.49 -8.43 -1.38
C PRO A 31 2.35 -9.37 -1.79
N GLY A 32 2.65 -10.33 -2.67
CA GLY A 32 1.68 -11.29 -3.16
C GLY A 32 0.68 -10.72 -4.18
N CYS A 33 0.95 -9.54 -4.76
CA CYS A 33 0.18 -8.99 -5.86
C CYS A 33 0.26 -9.91 -7.08
N GLU A 34 -0.90 -10.35 -7.56
CA GLU A 34 -1.03 -11.14 -8.79
C GLU A 34 -1.40 -10.22 -9.96
N GLU A 35 -2.24 -9.21 -9.68
CA GLU A 35 -2.84 -8.35 -10.68
C GLU A 35 -3.19 -7.01 -10.05
N ILE A 36 -3.04 -5.95 -10.83
CA ILE A 36 -3.51 -4.60 -10.51
C ILE A 36 -3.97 -3.96 -11.82
N GLU A 37 -5.11 -3.30 -11.77
CA GLU A 37 -5.72 -2.63 -12.91
C GLU A 37 -6.12 -1.22 -12.49
N LYS A 38 -5.77 -0.23 -13.31
CA LYS A 38 -6.22 1.15 -13.18
C LYS A 38 -7.43 1.35 -14.08
N HIS A 39 -8.59 1.60 -13.46
CA HIS A 39 -9.86 1.83 -14.17
C HIS A 39 -10.04 3.30 -14.53
N SER A 40 -9.48 4.21 -13.72
CA SER A 40 -9.47 5.65 -13.96
C SER A 40 -8.30 6.29 -13.21
N GLU A 41 -8.16 7.62 -13.27
CA GLU A 41 -7.17 8.35 -12.47
C GLU A 41 -7.34 8.19 -10.96
N THR A 42 -8.53 7.79 -10.50
CA THR A 42 -8.82 7.65 -9.07
C THR A 42 -9.27 6.26 -8.67
N GLU A 43 -9.45 5.32 -9.59
CA GLU A 43 -9.98 3.99 -9.28
C GLU A 43 -9.03 2.88 -9.73
N LEU A 44 -8.69 2.00 -8.80
CA LEU A 44 -7.85 0.83 -9.03
C LEU A 44 -8.50 -0.42 -8.45
N SER A 45 -8.18 -1.58 -9.02
CA SER A 45 -8.45 -2.87 -8.39
C SER A 45 -7.20 -3.73 -8.37
N ALA A 46 -7.09 -4.61 -7.38
CA ALA A 46 -5.96 -5.53 -7.27
C ALA A 46 -6.40 -6.91 -6.78
N LYS A 47 -5.67 -7.95 -7.22
CA LYS A 47 -5.77 -9.32 -6.73
C LYS A 47 -4.50 -9.66 -5.96
N VAL A 48 -4.63 -9.97 -4.68
CA VAL A 48 -3.50 -10.21 -3.77
C VAL A 48 -3.68 -11.53 -3.03
N THR A 49 -2.67 -12.40 -3.06
CA THR A 49 -2.60 -13.54 -2.16
C THR A 49 -1.88 -13.14 -0.86
N ALA A 50 -2.60 -13.12 0.26
CA ALA A 50 -2.04 -12.78 1.56
C ALA A 50 -2.24 -13.89 2.60
N LYS A 51 -1.35 -13.94 3.58
CA LYS A 51 -1.41 -14.87 4.72
C LYS A 51 -1.55 -14.08 6.02
N VAL A 52 -2.68 -14.26 6.70
CA VAL A 52 -2.97 -13.70 8.03
C VAL A 52 -3.07 -14.86 9.01
N GLY A 53 -2.00 -15.09 9.78
CA GLY A 53 -1.90 -16.26 10.67
C GLY A 53 -2.08 -17.59 9.93
N PRO A 54 -3.04 -18.45 10.34
CA PRO A 54 -3.30 -19.72 9.67
C PRO A 54 -4.09 -19.57 8.36
N VAL A 55 -4.66 -18.39 8.07
CA VAL A 55 -5.49 -18.16 6.89
C VAL A 55 -4.63 -17.65 5.74
N LYS A 56 -4.55 -18.42 4.67
CA LYS A 56 -4.04 -17.98 3.36
C LYS A 56 -5.23 -17.82 2.43
N ALA A 57 -5.40 -16.65 1.84
CA ALA A 57 -6.53 -16.36 0.96
C ALA A 57 -6.13 -15.42 -0.19
N LYS A 58 -6.89 -15.50 -1.27
CA LYS A 58 -6.86 -14.52 -2.36
C LYS A 58 -7.88 -13.44 -2.06
N PHE A 59 -7.44 -12.20 -2.13
CA PHE A 59 -8.23 -11.01 -1.90
C PHE A 59 -8.39 -10.25 -3.20
N ASN A 60 -9.63 -9.90 -3.54
CA ASN A 60 -9.91 -8.92 -4.58
C ASN A 60 -10.20 -7.59 -3.86
N GLY A 61 -9.37 -6.59 -4.13
CA GLY A 61 -9.44 -5.26 -3.55
C GLY A 61 -9.85 -4.21 -4.57
N LYS A 62 -10.53 -3.18 -4.10
CA LYS A 62 -10.81 -1.94 -4.83
C LYS A 62 -10.27 -0.76 -4.02
N VAL A 63 -9.71 0.20 -4.73
CA VAL A 63 -9.15 1.42 -4.17
C VAL A 63 -9.75 2.62 -4.91
N THR A 64 -10.16 3.62 -4.15
CA THR A 64 -10.59 4.92 -4.67
C THR A 64 -9.73 6.01 -4.03
N LEU A 65 -9.18 6.89 -4.86
CA LEU A 65 -8.42 8.07 -4.45
C LEU A 65 -9.32 9.30 -4.39
N SER A 66 -9.08 10.15 -3.40
CA SER A 66 -9.84 11.38 -3.14
C SER A 66 -8.93 12.42 -2.49
N ASP A 67 -9.39 13.66 -2.37
CA ASP A 67 -8.63 14.77 -1.76
C ASP A 67 -7.20 14.90 -2.33
N ILE A 68 -7.08 14.75 -3.65
CA ILE A 68 -5.80 14.73 -4.35
C ILE A 68 -5.18 16.14 -4.33
N ASP A 69 -4.01 16.24 -3.71
CA ASP A 69 -3.18 17.45 -3.68
C ASP A 69 -1.79 17.07 -4.19
N ALA A 70 -1.59 17.04 -5.51
CA ALA A 70 -0.34 16.59 -6.11
C ALA A 70 0.78 17.64 -5.99
N PRO A 71 2.02 17.29 -5.60
CA PRO A 71 2.53 15.97 -5.19
C PRO A 71 2.58 15.80 -3.66
N ASN A 72 1.71 16.48 -2.92
CA ASN A 72 1.72 16.55 -1.45
C ASN A 72 0.98 15.38 -0.76
N GLY A 73 -0.02 14.77 -1.39
CA GLY A 73 -0.79 13.69 -0.73
C GLY A 73 -2.17 13.44 -1.31
N TYR A 74 -2.87 12.47 -0.71
CA TYR A 74 -4.27 12.15 -1.00
C TYR A 74 -4.90 11.27 0.10
N THR A 75 -6.22 11.11 0.03
CA THR A 75 -6.98 10.14 0.81
C THR A 75 -7.28 8.90 -0.03
N ILE A 76 -6.98 7.73 0.53
CA ILE A 76 -7.32 6.41 -0.01
C ILE A 76 -8.55 5.88 0.69
N ALA A 77 -9.55 5.41 -0.07
CA ALA A 77 -10.58 4.51 0.41
C ALA A 77 -10.36 3.12 -0.19
N GLY A 78 -10.39 2.08 0.63
CA GLY A 78 -10.11 0.71 0.20
C GLY A 78 -11.12 -0.28 0.75
N GLU A 79 -11.50 -1.25 -0.08
CA GLU A 79 -12.24 -2.43 0.36
C GLU A 79 -11.69 -3.68 -0.30
N GLY A 80 -11.74 -4.81 0.40
CA GLY A 80 -11.26 -6.09 -0.11
C GLY A 80 -12.05 -7.26 0.43
N THR A 81 -12.29 -8.25 -0.43
CA THR A 81 -12.98 -9.48 -0.08
C THR A 81 -12.12 -10.70 -0.38
N GLY A 82 -12.00 -11.59 0.61
CA GLY A 82 -11.40 -12.92 0.49
C GLY A 82 -12.44 -14.03 0.39
N GLY A 83 -13.69 -13.68 0.01
CA GLY A 83 -14.81 -14.61 -0.03
C GLY A 83 -15.09 -15.19 1.36
N ALA A 84 -15.03 -16.52 1.48
CA ALA A 84 -15.26 -17.20 2.76
C ALA A 84 -14.25 -16.86 3.87
N ALA A 85 -13.08 -16.30 3.51
CA ALA A 85 -12.11 -15.84 4.50
C ALA A 85 -12.59 -14.57 5.23
N GLY A 86 -13.42 -13.74 4.62
CA GLY A 86 -13.91 -12.49 5.18
C GLY A 86 -13.57 -11.28 4.31
N PHE A 87 -13.62 -10.09 4.90
CA PHE A 87 -13.43 -8.82 4.20
C PHE A 87 -12.70 -7.80 5.07
N ALA A 88 -12.16 -6.76 4.42
CA ALA A 88 -11.65 -5.57 5.05
C ALA A 88 -12.19 -4.33 4.32
N LYS A 89 -12.49 -3.26 5.07
CA LYS A 89 -12.83 -1.95 4.52
C LYS A 89 -12.18 -0.87 5.35
N GLY A 90 -11.64 0.16 4.73
CA GLY A 90 -10.95 1.21 5.43
C GLY A 90 -10.50 2.34 4.52
N GLY A 91 -9.61 3.17 5.04
CA GLY A 91 -8.96 4.21 4.29
C GLY A 91 -7.69 4.70 4.97
N ALA A 92 -6.93 5.50 4.26
CA ALA A 92 -5.73 6.14 4.77
C ALA A 92 -5.59 7.57 4.24
N SER A 93 -5.10 8.49 5.06
CA SER A 93 -4.60 9.78 4.60
C SER A 93 -3.09 9.68 4.43
N VAL A 94 -2.57 10.07 3.27
CA VAL A 94 -1.14 10.02 2.92
C VAL A 94 -0.62 11.43 2.71
N ILE A 95 0.53 11.74 3.29
CA ILE A 95 1.23 13.03 3.16
C ILE A 95 2.68 12.77 2.74
N LEU A 96 3.15 13.54 1.76
CA LEU A 96 4.52 13.54 1.25
C LEU A 96 5.19 14.87 1.55
N LYS A 97 6.29 14.82 2.30
CA LYS A 97 7.09 15.98 2.66
C LYS A 97 8.50 15.82 2.08
N ALA A 98 8.97 16.81 1.34
CA ALA A 98 10.35 16.85 0.86
C ALA A 98 11.32 17.07 2.03
N GLU A 99 12.44 16.36 2.01
CA GLU A 99 13.56 16.52 2.94
C GLU A 99 14.89 16.36 2.19
N GLY A 100 15.43 17.47 1.69
CA GLY A 100 16.61 17.44 0.82
C GLY A 100 16.28 16.77 -0.52
N SER A 101 17.04 15.74 -0.88
CA SER A 101 16.81 14.89 -2.05
C SER A 101 15.87 13.71 -1.77
N GLU A 102 15.40 13.56 -0.53
CA GLU A 102 14.54 12.46 -0.10
C GLU A 102 13.12 12.93 0.18
N THR A 103 12.21 11.97 0.37
CA THR A 103 10.83 12.23 0.75
C THR A 103 10.49 11.48 2.03
N ILE A 104 9.89 12.20 2.98
CA ILE A 104 9.22 11.61 4.14
C ILE A 104 7.75 11.40 3.79
N LEU A 105 7.36 10.13 3.68
CA LEU A 105 5.98 9.69 3.50
C LEU A 105 5.41 9.30 4.85
N SER A 106 4.32 9.94 5.25
CA SER A 106 3.55 9.58 6.44
C SER A 106 2.12 9.22 6.09
N TYR A 107 1.53 8.29 6.85
CA TYR A 107 0.11 8.00 6.72
C TYR A 107 -0.58 7.73 8.05
N GLU A 108 -1.90 7.96 8.06
CA GLU A 108 -2.82 7.49 9.08
C GLU A 108 -3.91 6.64 8.44
N ALA A 109 -4.06 5.40 8.87
CA ALA A 109 -4.98 4.43 8.31
C ALA A 109 -5.99 3.93 9.35
N LYS A 110 -7.24 3.77 8.92
CA LYS A 110 -8.32 3.17 9.71
C LYS A 110 -8.98 2.06 8.91
N ALA A 111 -9.15 0.90 9.51
CA ALA A 111 -9.81 -0.22 8.84
C ALA A 111 -10.67 -1.06 9.79
N ALA A 112 -11.72 -1.63 9.24
CA ALA A 112 -12.58 -2.64 9.82
C ALA A 112 -12.38 -3.96 9.08
N VAL A 113 -12.24 -5.06 9.83
CA VAL A 113 -12.12 -6.41 9.30
C VAL A 113 -13.30 -7.23 9.81
N GLY A 114 -13.91 -8.02 8.92
CA GLY A 114 -15.10 -8.81 9.21
C GLY A 114 -15.01 -10.25 8.70
N GLY A 115 -16.00 -11.06 9.09
CA GLY A 115 -16.06 -12.48 8.73
C GLY A 115 -15.07 -13.35 9.52
N LYS A 116 -14.60 -14.45 8.92
CA LYS A 116 -13.69 -15.39 9.60
C LYS A 116 -12.35 -14.77 9.96
N LEU A 117 -11.86 -13.81 9.16
CA LEU A 117 -10.66 -13.03 9.47
C LEU A 117 -10.75 -12.32 10.83
N ALA A 118 -11.91 -11.74 11.17
CA ALA A 118 -12.09 -11.06 12.45
C ALA A 118 -11.96 -12.01 13.66
N GLN A 119 -12.22 -13.31 13.47
CA GLN A 119 -12.13 -14.33 14.52
C GLN A 119 -10.68 -14.70 14.87
N ILE A 120 -9.71 -14.34 14.01
CA ILE A 120 -8.28 -14.58 14.23
C ILE A 120 -7.73 -13.69 15.37
N GLY A 121 -8.41 -12.58 15.65
CA GLY A 121 -8.06 -11.64 16.72
C GLY A 121 -7.27 -10.42 16.21
N SER A 122 -7.55 -9.27 16.82
CA SER A 122 -7.03 -7.96 16.40
C SER A 122 -5.51 -7.88 16.39
N ARG A 123 -4.85 -8.43 17.42
CA ARG A 123 -3.37 -8.40 17.52
C ARG A 123 -2.67 -9.03 16.31
N LEU A 124 -3.18 -10.16 15.82
CA LEU A 124 -2.56 -10.85 14.69
C LEU A 124 -2.81 -10.11 13.38
N ILE A 125 -4.02 -9.57 13.21
CA ILE A 125 -4.37 -8.71 12.08
C ILE A 125 -3.44 -7.49 12.05
N ASP A 126 -3.32 -6.76 13.17
CA ASP A 126 -2.49 -5.57 13.27
C ASP A 126 -1.01 -5.88 12.96
N SER A 127 -0.48 -6.98 13.50
CA SER A 127 0.90 -7.40 13.23
C SER A 127 1.13 -7.76 11.76
N THR A 128 0.15 -8.38 11.11
CA THR A 128 0.22 -8.73 9.70
C THR A 128 0.14 -7.49 8.82
N SER A 129 -0.77 -6.57 9.11
CA SER A 129 -0.89 -5.30 8.38
C SER A 129 0.38 -4.46 8.47
N LYS A 130 0.98 -4.34 9.67
CA LYS A 130 2.28 -3.67 9.85
C LYS A 130 3.39 -4.33 9.04
N LYS A 131 3.45 -5.67 9.05
CA LYS A 131 4.44 -6.41 8.25
C LYS A 131 4.27 -6.16 6.75
N LEU A 132 3.03 -6.17 6.25
CA LEU A 132 2.75 -5.92 4.83
C LEU A 132 3.10 -4.49 4.43
N ALA A 133 2.78 -3.50 5.28
CA ALA A 133 3.19 -2.10 5.06
C ALA A 133 4.72 -1.96 5.00
N ASN A 134 5.44 -2.52 5.98
CA ASN A 134 6.90 -2.50 5.99
C ASN A 134 7.51 -3.14 4.73
N GLN A 135 6.95 -4.28 4.29
CA GLN A 135 7.40 -4.94 3.06
C GLN A 135 7.13 -4.09 1.81
N PHE A 136 5.94 -3.50 1.71
CA PHE A 136 5.60 -2.59 0.62
C PHE A 136 6.59 -1.44 0.53
N PHE A 137 6.79 -0.68 1.61
CA PHE A 137 7.68 0.48 1.59
C PHE A 137 9.16 0.10 1.45
N SER A 138 9.57 -1.06 1.97
CA SER A 138 10.91 -1.58 1.70
C SER A 138 11.12 -1.91 0.21
N ASN A 139 10.12 -2.46 -0.47
CA ASN A 139 10.21 -2.73 -1.91
C ASN A 139 10.15 -1.42 -2.70
N PHE A 140 9.30 -0.49 -2.27
CA PHE A 140 9.10 0.81 -2.90
C PHE A 140 10.35 1.69 -2.85
N ALA A 141 10.99 1.78 -1.68
CA ALA A 141 12.25 2.49 -1.54
C ALA A 141 13.36 1.87 -2.39
N LYS A 142 13.39 0.53 -2.56
CA LYS A 142 14.33 -0.13 -3.46
C LYS A 142 14.02 0.17 -4.93
N ALA A 143 12.76 0.14 -5.32
CA ALA A 143 12.35 0.43 -6.70
C ALA A 143 12.71 1.87 -7.13
N LEU A 144 12.79 2.81 -6.18
CA LEU A 144 13.18 4.20 -6.43
C LEU A 144 14.64 4.53 -6.12
N GLY A 145 15.31 3.71 -5.33
CA GLY A 145 16.73 3.86 -5.02
C GLY A 145 17.65 3.01 -5.90
N ALA A 146 17.11 2.26 -6.86
CA ALA A 146 17.88 1.36 -7.73
C ALA A 146 18.48 2.05 -8.98
N ASP A 147 18.28 3.36 -9.16
CA ASP A 147 18.81 4.11 -10.32
C ASP A 147 20.30 4.54 -10.20
N GLU A 148 21.10 3.86 -9.37
CA GLU A 148 22.57 4.06 -9.31
C GLU A 148 23.42 2.83 -9.74
N GLU A 149 22.83 1.73 -10.22
CA GLU A 149 23.60 0.57 -10.74
C GLU A 149 23.04 0.02 -12.07
N GLU A 150 22.97 0.84 -13.12
CA GLU A 150 23.05 0.37 -14.52
C GLU A 150 23.90 1.35 -15.34
N ASP A 151 25.19 1.43 -15.03
CA ASP A 151 26.23 1.85 -15.97
C ASP A 151 27.50 1.04 -15.68
N GLU A 152 28.11 0.50 -16.74
CA GLU A 152 29.39 -0.24 -16.83
C GLU A 152 29.37 -1.77 -16.62
N ASP A 153 29.11 -2.52 -17.70
CA ASP A 153 30.14 -3.29 -18.45
C ASP A 153 29.63 -3.80 -19.81
#